data_AF-A0A2U0DK57-F1
#
_entry.id   AF-A0A2U0DK57-F1
#
_cell.length_a   1.000
_cell.length_b   1.000
_cell.length_c   1.000
_cell.angle_alpha   90.00
_cell.angle_beta   90.00
_cell.angle_gamma   90.00
#
_symmetry.space_group_name_H-M   'P 1'
#
loop_
_entity.id
_entity.type
_entity.pdbx_description
1 polymer ?
#
loop_
_entity_poly.entity_id
_entity_poly.type
_entity_poly.pdbx_seq_one_letter_code
_entity_poly.pdbx_strand_id
1 'polypeptide(L)'
;MCTYSYKNFSIEKKNHHCELEKSVNKLPVDDNGLCIFHSRDLSWKKENDFYGYLKKYIAVCRESQSEIDLREVHFVAAKGKIAIDYLDVLSGSDFHQSEFHGIIECVGNTRRKVIPQRLAFQDCVFHHEVIFKRCTFKHEVEFSACTLESEFSILSLEMEDCIFEGYFEFSHQTNFTSHLTICECHFKEEVLFQEIEKIDNCFDIISNTFDENFTFKESEISTAVINFTNNTFNENAEFYDVALKGTVLFNRPKVESKLMFTGTSERKILYGNTSFEVKPQDIRGQIIFQQTQLMLIERSHLEVLKKLEKTGVGDDKKVVIGPGCIKYRWQTPAKTLKTNLKNGLIIEELVRSFAAFFTNDAQKVLGVEILDRTAYEITFFYFSDENMSGEEISDTFIDVQEKFFGIMSNYYPVHQETLSEKDQLNIFQTKLSQNSTLIKILSEIQRSNWNLPDSESLLQSLTLPEQQLIFSESFHQQLLQTRLPELLAFARAQNIPINLFPTITYNVAKNMVKTKKVKGNINNF
;
A
#
# COMPACT_ATOMS: atom_id res chain seq x y z
N MET A 1 -9.39 -22.60 -52.10
CA MET A 1 -8.53 -22.96 -50.97
C MET A 1 -7.89 -21.71 -50.41
N CYS A 2 -8.09 -21.47 -49.11
CA CYS A 2 -7.51 -20.34 -48.40
C CYS A 2 -5.98 -20.44 -48.35
N THR A 3 -5.29 -19.33 -48.61
CA THR A 3 -3.82 -19.26 -48.63
C THR A 3 -3.20 -18.96 -47.26
N TYR A 4 -4.01 -18.72 -46.23
CA TYR A 4 -3.52 -18.35 -44.90
C TYR A 4 -2.63 -19.44 -44.29
N SER A 5 -1.54 -19.00 -43.67
CA SER A 5 -0.62 -19.81 -42.88
C SER A 5 -0.52 -19.17 -41.50
N TYR A 6 -0.76 -19.96 -40.46
CA TYR A 6 -0.67 -19.52 -39.08
C TYR A 6 0.73 -19.01 -38.74
N LYS A 7 0.81 -17.97 -37.91
CA LYS A 7 2.03 -17.17 -37.76
C LYS A 7 3.13 -17.82 -36.93
N ASN A 8 2.83 -18.76 -36.03
CA ASN A 8 3.86 -19.41 -35.21
C ASN A 8 3.39 -20.75 -34.64
N PHE A 9 4.01 -21.85 -35.07
CA PHE A 9 4.05 -23.10 -34.28
C PHE A 9 5.46 -23.67 -34.30
N SER A 10 6.10 -23.72 -33.12
CA SER A 10 7.38 -24.35 -32.85
C SER A 10 7.25 -25.86 -32.61
N ILE A 11 6.50 -26.57 -33.48
CA ILE A 11 6.47 -28.05 -33.48
C ILE A 11 6.42 -28.55 -34.93
N GLU A 12 7.60 -28.93 -35.45
CA GLU A 12 7.93 -29.95 -36.47
C GLU A 12 6.91 -30.45 -37.54
N LYS A 13 5.94 -29.65 -38.01
CA LYS A 13 5.16 -30.02 -39.20
C LYS A 13 5.14 -28.91 -40.25
N LYS A 14 5.76 -29.22 -41.39
CA LYS A 14 5.73 -28.42 -42.61
C LYS A 14 4.32 -28.52 -43.22
N ASN A 15 3.71 -27.37 -43.50
CA ASN A 15 2.44 -27.13 -44.21
C ASN A 15 1.16 -27.14 -43.34
N HIS A 16 0.91 -26.05 -42.61
CA HIS A 16 -0.39 -25.77 -41.98
C HIS A 16 -1.11 -24.65 -42.73
N HIS A 17 -1.79 -25.01 -43.81
CA HIS A 17 -2.77 -24.14 -44.47
C HIS A 17 -4.10 -24.19 -43.69
N CYS A 18 -4.86 -23.09 -43.70
CA CYS A 18 -6.20 -22.96 -43.10
C CYS A 18 -7.05 -24.25 -43.21
N GLU A 19 -7.28 -24.94 -42.09
CA GLU A 19 -8.04 -26.19 -42.05
C GLU A 19 -9.56 -25.98 -41.93
N LEU A 20 -10.01 -24.73 -41.70
CA LEU A 20 -11.42 -24.36 -41.54
C LEU A 20 -12.27 -24.71 -42.79
N GLU A 21 -11.65 -24.76 -43.96
CA GLU A 21 -12.30 -25.12 -45.23
C GLU A 21 -12.63 -26.62 -45.35
N LYS A 22 -11.98 -27.49 -44.56
CA LYS A 22 -12.29 -28.93 -44.50
C LYS A 22 -13.62 -29.19 -43.77
N SER A 23 -13.97 -28.33 -42.82
CA SER A 23 -15.14 -28.50 -41.95
C SER A 23 -16.42 -27.84 -42.51
N VAL A 24 -16.28 -26.82 -43.36
CA VAL A 24 -17.40 -26.14 -44.01
C VAL A 24 -17.20 -26.16 -45.51
N ASN A 25 -18.01 -26.95 -46.23
CA ASN A 25 -17.95 -27.10 -47.69
C ASN A 25 -17.88 -25.73 -48.40
N LYS A 26 -16.68 -25.39 -48.90
CA LYS A 26 -16.36 -24.20 -49.72
C LYS A 26 -16.65 -22.86 -49.02
N LEU A 27 -15.67 -22.39 -48.23
CA LEU A 27 -15.68 -21.02 -47.69
C LEU A 27 -15.49 -19.97 -48.81
N PRO A 28 -16.15 -18.81 -48.73
CA PRO A 28 -15.86 -17.71 -49.64
C PRO A 28 -14.46 -17.16 -49.36
N VAL A 29 -13.81 -16.69 -50.42
CA VAL A 29 -12.43 -16.22 -50.42
C VAL A 29 -12.43 -14.80 -51.00
N ASP A 30 -11.65 -13.91 -50.39
CA ASP A 30 -11.50 -12.53 -50.86
C ASP A 30 -10.51 -12.42 -52.04
N ASP A 31 -10.31 -11.19 -52.53
CA ASP A 31 -9.41 -10.89 -53.64
C ASP A 31 -7.92 -11.20 -53.35
N ASN A 32 -7.57 -11.39 -52.07
CA ASN A 32 -6.21 -11.75 -51.63
C ASN A 32 -6.03 -13.26 -51.40
N GLY A 33 -7.07 -14.08 -51.64
CA GLY A 33 -7.00 -15.52 -51.41
C GLY A 33 -7.26 -15.94 -49.94
N LEU A 34 -7.73 -15.04 -49.08
CA LEU A 34 -8.04 -15.31 -47.68
C LEU A 34 -9.52 -15.68 -47.50
N CYS A 35 -9.82 -16.67 -46.67
CA CYS A 35 -11.20 -17.07 -46.42
C CYS A 35 -11.92 -16.07 -45.50
N ILE A 36 -13.24 -16.24 -45.38
CA ILE A 36 -14.12 -15.43 -44.53
C ILE A 36 -13.61 -15.19 -43.10
N PHE A 37 -12.89 -16.14 -42.49
CA PHE A 37 -12.34 -16.02 -41.14
C PHE A 37 -11.05 -15.20 -41.04
N HIS A 38 -10.14 -15.36 -42.01
CA HIS A 38 -8.80 -14.74 -42.00
C HIS A 38 -8.67 -13.49 -42.88
N SER A 39 -9.69 -13.17 -43.69
CA SER A 39 -9.71 -11.91 -44.44
C SER A 39 -9.72 -10.71 -43.48
N ARG A 40 -9.00 -9.67 -43.89
CA ARG A 40 -8.95 -8.35 -43.23
C ARG A 40 -9.94 -7.35 -43.83
N ASP A 41 -10.62 -7.70 -44.92
CA ASP A 41 -11.66 -6.85 -45.49
C ASP A 41 -12.96 -6.98 -44.68
N LEU A 42 -13.11 -6.09 -43.69
CA LEU A 42 -14.22 -6.11 -42.74
C LEU A 42 -15.58 -5.90 -43.41
N SER A 43 -15.63 -5.08 -44.46
CA SER A 43 -16.85 -4.80 -45.23
C SER A 43 -17.27 -6.03 -46.01
N TRP A 44 -16.32 -6.65 -46.72
CA TRP A 44 -16.55 -7.89 -47.46
C TRP A 44 -17.05 -9.02 -46.53
N LYS A 45 -16.47 -9.17 -45.33
CA LYS A 45 -16.93 -10.16 -44.34
C LYS A 45 -18.38 -9.97 -43.93
N LYS A 46 -18.79 -8.72 -43.69
CA LYS A 46 -20.17 -8.37 -43.31
C LYS A 46 -21.14 -8.63 -44.48
N GLU A 47 -20.73 -8.31 -45.71
CA GLU A 47 -21.54 -8.55 -46.90
C GLU A 47 -21.74 -10.05 -47.20
N ASN A 48 -20.71 -10.86 -46.92
CA ASN A 48 -20.67 -12.30 -47.15
C ASN A 48 -21.09 -13.16 -45.94
N ASP A 49 -21.88 -12.60 -45.03
CA ASP A 49 -22.50 -13.31 -43.89
C ASP A 49 -21.49 -14.09 -43.02
N PHE A 50 -20.41 -13.41 -42.60
CA PHE A 50 -19.40 -13.96 -41.68
C PHE A 50 -20.01 -14.75 -40.51
N TYR A 51 -21.00 -14.17 -39.82
CA TYR A 51 -21.65 -14.81 -38.68
C TYR A 51 -22.37 -16.11 -39.06
N GLY A 52 -23.02 -16.16 -40.22
CA GLY A 52 -23.65 -17.38 -40.73
C GLY A 52 -22.65 -18.51 -40.96
N TYR A 53 -21.47 -18.21 -41.54
CA TYR A 53 -20.40 -19.20 -41.71
C TYR A 53 -19.80 -19.65 -40.37
N LEU A 54 -19.56 -18.72 -39.45
CA LEU A 54 -19.07 -19.00 -38.10
C LEU A 54 -20.01 -19.96 -37.35
N LYS A 55 -21.32 -19.68 -37.37
CA LYS A 55 -22.32 -20.53 -36.72
C LYS A 55 -22.35 -21.95 -37.29
N LYS A 56 -22.20 -22.08 -38.62
CA LYS A 56 -22.12 -23.40 -39.29
C LYS A 56 -20.87 -24.17 -38.87
N TYR A 57 -19.71 -23.50 -38.86
CA TYR A 57 -18.46 -24.10 -38.42
C TYR A 57 -18.56 -24.64 -36.99
N ILE A 58 -19.03 -23.80 -36.05
CA ILE A 58 -19.20 -24.19 -34.65
C ILE A 58 -20.19 -25.34 -34.50
N ALA A 59 -21.28 -25.35 -35.26
CA ALA A 59 -22.24 -26.45 -35.24
C ALA A 59 -21.60 -27.78 -35.69
N VAL A 60 -20.84 -27.77 -36.78
CA VAL A 60 -20.12 -28.95 -37.27
C VAL A 60 -19.13 -29.45 -36.22
N CYS A 61 -18.31 -28.58 -35.63
CA CYS A 61 -17.34 -28.97 -34.61
C CYS A 61 -18.02 -29.58 -33.38
N ARG A 62 -19.15 -29.02 -32.94
CA ARG A 62 -19.93 -29.56 -31.82
C ARG A 62 -20.56 -30.92 -32.15
N GLU A 63 -21.07 -31.10 -33.35
CA GLU A 63 -21.61 -32.38 -33.83
C GLU A 63 -20.52 -33.46 -33.92
N SER A 64 -19.31 -33.10 -34.34
CA SER A 64 -18.15 -34.00 -34.42
C SER A 64 -17.38 -34.14 -33.10
N GLN A 65 -17.77 -33.43 -32.04
CA GLN A 65 -17.04 -33.32 -30.78
C GLN A 65 -15.57 -32.94 -30.96
N SER A 66 -15.26 -32.17 -32.00
CA SER A 66 -13.92 -31.64 -32.24
C SER A 66 -13.74 -30.30 -31.54
N GLU A 67 -12.49 -29.93 -31.29
CA GLU A 67 -12.13 -28.61 -30.80
C GLU A 67 -12.60 -27.52 -31.78
N ILE A 68 -13.03 -26.38 -31.23
CA ILE A 68 -13.44 -25.22 -32.00
C ILE A 68 -12.24 -24.27 -32.07
N ASP A 69 -11.40 -24.48 -33.07
CA ASP A 69 -10.24 -23.61 -33.34
C ASP A 69 -10.70 -22.35 -34.08
N LEU A 70 -10.56 -21.20 -33.43
CA LEU A 70 -10.83 -19.88 -33.99
C LEU A 70 -9.63 -18.94 -33.77
N ARG A 71 -8.43 -19.49 -33.79
CA ARG A 71 -7.19 -18.71 -33.65
C ARG A 71 -6.95 -17.81 -34.85
N GLU A 72 -6.36 -16.66 -34.59
CA GLU A 72 -6.00 -15.65 -35.61
C GLU A 72 -7.20 -15.20 -36.49
N VAL A 73 -8.43 -15.38 -36.01
CA VAL A 73 -9.65 -14.98 -36.72
C VAL A 73 -9.90 -13.49 -36.52
N HIS A 74 -10.24 -12.79 -37.61
CA HIS A 74 -10.74 -11.42 -37.53
C HIS A 74 -12.27 -11.44 -37.35
N PHE A 75 -12.78 -11.17 -36.14
CA PHE A 75 -14.21 -11.16 -35.85
C PHE A 75 -14.86 -9.83 -36.21
N VAL A 76 -16.08 -9.87 -36.77
CA VAL A 76 -16.88 -8.68 -37.07
C VAL A 76 -18.32 -8.85 -36.59
N ALA A 77 -19.00 -7.74 -36.29
CA ALA A 77 -20.43 -7.77 -35.99
C ALA A 77 -21.25 -8.46 -37.10
N ALA A 78 -22.36 -9.10 -36.73
CA ALA A 78 -23.26 -9.71 -37.70
C ALA A 78 -23.83 -8.65 -38.67
N LYS A 79 -24.28 -9.07 -39.86
CA LYS A 79 -24.82 -8.16 -40.87
C LYS A 79 -25.96 -7.30 -40.28
N GLY A 80 -25.83 -5.98 -40.43
CA GLY A 80 -26.79 -5.02 -39.90
C GLY A 80 -26.64 -4.68 -38.41
N LYS A 81 -25.64 -5.24 -37.72
CA LYS A 81 -25.29 -4.90 -36.33
C LYS A 81 -23.98 -4.13 -36.25
N ILE A 82 -23.85 -3.40 -35.15
CA ILE A 82 -22.65 -2.64 -34.81
C ILE A 82 -21.78 -3.43 -33.82
N ALA A 83 -22.41 -4.21 -32.93
CA ALA A 83 -21.73 -5.00 -31.91
C ALA A 83 -21.63 -6.50 -32.27
N ILE A 84 -20.58 -7.13 -31.74
CA ILE A 84 -20.37 -8.58 -31.67
C ILE A 84 -21.14 -9.09 -30.45
N ASP A 85 -22.38 -9.53 -30.66
CA ASP A 85 -23.31 -9.90 -29.60
C ASP A 85 -23.55 -11.41 -29.45
N TYR A 86 -22.66 -12.21 -30.04
CA TYR A 86 -22.78 -13.66 -30.15
C TYR A 86 -21.68 -14.43 -29.41
N LEU A 87 -21.08 -13.83 -28.36
CA LEU A 87 -20.07 -14.49 -27.52
C LEU A 87 -20.56 -15.81 -26.88
N ASP A 88 -21.85 -15.94 -26.62
CA ASP A 88 -22.45 -17.19 -26.13
C ASP A 88 -22.27 -18.34 -27.14
N VAL A 89 -22.33 -18.04 -28.44
CA VAL A 89 -22.05 -19.01 -29.50
C VAL A 89 -20.58 -19.38 -29.52
N LEU A 90 -19.71 -18.39 -29.29
CA LEU A 90 -18.26 -18.54 -29.30
C LEU A 90 -17.71 -19.27 -28.07
N SER A 91 -18.43 -19.28 -26.95
CA SER A 91 -17.96 -19.95 -25.72
C SER A 91 -17.49 -21.40 -25.96
N GLY A 92 -16.35 -21.74 -25.35
CA GLY A 92 -15.65 -23.02 -25.52
C GLY A 92 -14.74 -23.10 -26.75
N SER A 93 -14.48 -22.00 -27.44
CA SER A 93 -13.55 -21.95 -28.58
C SER A 93 -12.18 -21.39 -28.16
N ASP A 94 -11.15 -21.71 -28.95
CA ASP A 94 -9.82 -21.12 -28.84
C ASP A 94 -9.74 -19.83 -29.67
N PHE A 95 -9.49 -18.69 -29.02
CA PHE A 95 -9.36 -17.38 -29.68
C PHE A 95 -7.91 -16.87 -29.73
N HIS A 96 -6.91 -17.73 -29.50
CA HIS A 96 -5.52 -17.27 -29.43
C HIS A 96 -5.13 -16.41 -30.65
N GLN A 97 -4.57 -15.22 -30.39
CA GLN A 97 -4.17 -14.23 -31.41
C GLN A 97 -5.28 -13.70 -32.32
N SER A 98 -6.54 -13.84 -31.93
CA SER A 98 -7.67 -13.32 -32.70
C SER A 98 -7.88 -11.81 -32.52
N GLU A 99 -8.50 -11.19 -33.52
CA GLU A 99 -8.77 -9.76 -33.53
C GLU A 99 -10.27 -9.47 -33.58
N PHE A 100 -10.77 -8.58 -32.73
CA PHE A 100 -12.18 -8.22 -32.66
C PHE A 100 -12.42 -6.81 -33.21
N HIS A 101 -13.05 -6.76 -34.40
CA HIS A 101 -13.35 -5.56 -35.18
C HIS A 101 -14.81 -5.14 -35.01
N GLY A 102 -15.17 -4.81 -33.78
CA GLY A 102 -16.45 -4.23 -33.37
C GLY A 102 -16.57 -4.23 -31.84
N ILE A 103 -17.50 -3.44 -31.30
CA ILE A 103 -17.80 -3.46 -29.86
C ILE A 103 -18.23 -4.88 -29.50
N ILE A 104 -17.58 -5.48 -28.49
CA ILE A 104 -18.04 -6.74 -27.92
C ILE A 104 -19.10 -6.39 -26.89
N GLU A 105 -20.33 -6.84 -27.12
CA GLU A 105 -21.46 -6.52 -26.23
C GLU A 105 -22.20 -7.80 -25.84
N CYS A 106 -22.10 -8.16 -24.57
CA CYS A 106 -22.86 -9.26 -24.00
C CYS A 106 -23.70 -8.73 -22.84
N VAL A 107 -24.92 -8.35 -23.16
CA VAL A 107 -25.84 -7.68 -22.22
C VAL A 107 -27.08 -8.53 -21.99
N GLY A 108 -27.34 -8.86 -20.73
CA GLY A 108 -28.60 -9.46 -20.29
C GLY A 108 -29.73 -8.42 -20.24
N ASN A 109 -30.89 -8.75 -20.83
CA ASN A 109 -32.09 -7.93 -20.76
C ASN A 109 -32.87 -8.22 -19.47
N THR A 110 -34.12 -8.68 -19.51
CA THR A 110 -34.89 -8.99 -18.29
C THR A 110 -34.26 -10.11 -17.46
N ARG A 111 -33.54 -11.03 -18.12
CA ARG A 111 -32.80 -12.14 -17.49
C ARG A 111 -31.32 -12.00 -17.78
N ARG A 112 -30.49 -12.53 -16.88
CA ARG A 112 -29.05 -12.61 -17.11
C ARG A 112 -28.74 -13.43 -18.35
N LYS A 113 -27.80 -12.96 -19.18
CA LYS A 113 -27.30 -13.74 -20.33
C LYS A 113 -26.31 -14.78 -19.81
N VAL A 114 -26.54 -16.05 -20.13
CA VAL A 114 -25.71 -17.15 -19.64
C VAL A 114 -24.65 -17.49 -20.69
N ILE A 115 -23.39 -17.51 -20.26
CA ILE A 115 -22.26 -17.99 -21.05
C ILE A 115 -21.90 -19.40 -20.56
N PRO A 116 -22.20 -20.44 -21.35
CA PRO A 116 -22.25 -21.82 -20.86
C PRO A 116 -20.90 -22.54 -20.86
N GLN A 117 -19.84 -21.97 -21.44
CA GLN A 117 -18.52 -22.59 -21.59
C GLN A 117 -17.43 -21.54 -21.35
N ARG A 118 -16.16 -21.98 -21.25
CA ARG A 118 -14.99 -21.11 -21.04
C ARG A 118 -14.89 -20.00 -22.09
N LEU A 119 -14.46 -18.82 -21.68
CA LEU A 119 -14.03 -17.74 -22.57
C LEU A 119 -12.57 -17.39 -22.24
N ALA A 120 -11.65 -17.72 -23.13
CA ALA A 120 -10.23 -17.43 -22.94
C ALA A 120 -9.71 -16.55 -24.07
N PHE A 121 -9.46 -15.28 -23.76
CA PHE A 121 -8.87 -14.31 -24.67
C PHE A 121 -7.37 -14.28 -24.40
N GLN A 122 -6.61 -14.98 -25.25
CA GLN A 122 -5.15 -15.06 -25.15
C GLN A 122 -4.54 -14.35 -26.35
N ASP A 123 -3.63 -13.40 -26.11
CA ASP A 123 -2.97 -12.62 -27.15
C ASP A 123 -3.96 -11.93 -28.13
N CYS A 124 -5.19 -11.65 -27.66
CA CYS A 124 -6.25 -11.08 -28.48
C CYS A 124 -6.09 -9.56 -28.61
N VAL A 125 -6.50 -9.03 -29.77
CA VAL A 125 -6.58 -7.58 -30.01
C VAL A 125 -8.04 -7.15 -30.11
N PHE A 126 -8.43 -6.16 -29.31
CA PHE A 126 -9.75 -5.54 -29.33
C PHE A 126 -9.63 -4.13 -29.88
N HIS A 127 -10.28 -3.87 -31.03
CA HIS A 127 -10.26 -2.55 -31.68
C HIS A 127 -11.34 -1.60 -31.14
N HIS A 128 -12.17 -2.09 -30.22
CA HIS A 128 -13.30 -1.39 -29.61
C HIS A 128 -13.55 -1.90 -28.18
N GLU A 129 -14.53 -1.32 -27.51
CA GLU A 129 -14.91 -1.65 -26.13
C GLU A 129 -15.37 -3.10 -25.97
N VAL A 130 -15.13 -3.63 -24.77
CA VAL A 130 -15.57 -4.96 -24.35
C VAL A 130 -16.49 -4.81 -23.16
N ILE A 131 -17.76 -5.14 -23.34
CA ILE A 131 -18.84 -4.83 -22.41
C ILE A 131 -19.60 -6.10 -22.04
N PHE A 132 -19.54 -6.47 -20.76
CA PHE A 132 -20.35 -7.52 -20.14
C PHE A 132 -21.27 -6.92 -19.11
N LYS A 133 -22.59 -6.99 -19.34
CA LYS A 133 -23.58 -6.54 -18.35
C LYS A 133 -24.59 -7.61 -18.06
N ARG A 134 -24.90 -7.83 -16.78
CA ARG A 134 -25.98 -8.75 -16.38
C ARG A 134 -25.74 -10.15 -16.95
N CYS A 135 -24.51 -10.64 -16.86
CA CYS A 135 -24.11 -11.95 -17.35
C CYS A 135 -23.97 -12.98 -16.22
N THR A 136 -24.01 -14.26 -16.60
CA THR A 136 -23.61 -15.38 -15.75
C THR A 136 -22.65 -16.26 -16.53
N PHE A 137 -21.38 -16.26 -16.11
CA PHE A 137 -20.34 -17.11 -16.67
C PHE A 137 -20.28 -18.41 -15.88
N LYS A 138 -20.57 -19.53 -16.53
CA LYS A 138 -20.63 -20.86 -15.90
C LYS A 138 -19.26 -21.49 -15.70
N HIS A 139 -18.27 -21.02 -16.45
CA HIS A 139 -16.91 -21.53 -16.46
C HIS A 139 -15.95 -20.35 -16.49
N GLU A 140 -14.67 -20.68 -16.58
CA GLU A 140 -13.55 -19.76 -16.58
C GLU A 140 -13.67 -18.62 -17.61
N VAL A 141 -13.28 -17.42 -17.18
CA VAL A 141 -13.11 -16.25 -18.02
C VAL A 141 -11.68 -15.73 -17.84
N GLU A 142 -10.92 -15.70 -18.93
CA GLU A 142 -9.51 -15.33 -18.93
C GLU A 142 -9.24 -14.22 -19.95
N PHE A 143 -8.51 -13.20 -19.52
CA PHE A 143 -7.88 -12.20 -20.36
C PHE A 143 -6.37 -12.22 -20.09
N SER A 144 -5.62 -12.77 -21.05
CA SER A 144 -4.17 -12.94 -20.94
C SER A 144 -3.48 -12.29 -22.14
N ALA A 145 -2.47 -11.46 -21.89
CA ALA A 145 -1.71 -10.75 -22.91
C ALA A 145 -2.58 -10.01 -23.95
N CYS A 146 -3.68 -9.41 -23.50
CA CYS A 146 -4.65 -8.77 -24.39
C CYS A 146 -4.27 -7.32 -24.67
N THR A 147 -4.61 -6.86 -25.88
CA THR A 147 -4.39 -5.48 -26.28
C THR A 147 -5.72 -4.81 -26.63
N LEU A 148 -6.01 -3.67 -26.02
CA LEU A 148 -7.14 -2.81 -26.40
C LEU A 148 -6.56 -1.59 -27.11
N GLU A 149 -6.77 -1.50 -28.42
CA GLU A 149 -6.19 -0.49 -29.29
C GLU A 149 -7.29 0.33 -29.99
N SER A 150 -7.17 1.66 -29.96
CA SER A 150 -8.00 2.55 -30.77
C SER A 150 -7.21 3.78 -31.19
N GLU A 151 -7.33 4.16 -32.46
CA GLU A 151 -6.69 5.36 -33.01
C GLU A 151 -7.37 6.67 -32.55
N PHE A 152 -8.61 6.60 -32.04
CA PHE A 152 -9.49 7.77 -31.91
C PHE A 152 -10.07 7.98 -30.50
N SER A 153 -9.95 7.00 -29.62
CA SER A 153 -10.59 7.04 -28.30
C SER A 153 -9.90 6.15 -27.28
N ILE A 154 -10.03 6.51 -26.00
CA ILE A 154 -9.72 5.58 -24.93
C ILE A 154 -10.80 4.50 -24.91
N LEU A 155 -10.39 3.22 -24.92
CA LEU A 155 -11.31 2.09 -24.85
C LEU A 155 -11.55 1.64 -23.41
N SER A 156 -12.59 0.83 -23.23
CA SER A 156 -12.98 0.28 -21.94
C SER A 156 -13.17 -1.24 -21.99
N LEU A 157 -12.75 -1.92 -20.93
CA LEU A 157 -13.19 -3.26 -20.55
C LEU A 157 -14.12 -3.10 -19.34
N GLU A 158 -15.41 -3.33 -19.56
CA GLU A 158 -16.47 -3.11 -18.57
C GLU A 158 -17.18 -4.42 -18.23
N MET A 159 -17.27 -4.71 -16.93
CA MET A 159 -18.05 -5.82 -16.36
C MET A 159 -18.95 -5.25 -15.27
N GLU A 160 -20.26 -5.26 -15.51
CA GLU A 160 -21.27 -4.69 -14.60
C GLU A 160 -22.33 -5.72 -14.26
N ASP A 161 -22.64 -5.85 -12.97
CA ASP A 161 -23.66 -6.78 -12.46
C ASP A 161 -23.47 -8.17 -13.08
N CYS A 162 -22.29 -8.78 -12.97
CA CYS A 162 -22.02 -10.11 -13.52
C CYS A 162 -21.85 -11.16 -12.41
N ILE A 163 -22.15 -12.42 -12.73
CA ILE A 163 -21.90 -13.57 -11.84
C ILE A 163 -20.87 -14.47 -12.50
N PHE A 164 -19.76 -14.71 -11.83
CA PHE A 164 -18.71 -15.64 -12.25
C PHE A 164 -18.81 -16.88 -11.37
N GLU A 165 -19.31 -17.98 -11.93
CA GLU A 165 -19.36 -19.28 -11.25
C GLU A 165 -18.10 -20.10 -11.45
N GLY A 166 -17.23 -19.68 -12.38
CA GLY A 166 -15.89 -20.24 -12.57
C GLY A 166 -14.81 -19.21 -12.26
N TYR A 167 -13.56 -19.67 -12.31
CA TYR A 167 -12.35 -18.88 -12.13
C TYR A 167 -12.30 -17.65 -13.06
N PHE A 168 -11.80 -16.52 -12.55
CA PHE A 168 -11.58 -15.31 -13.33
C PHE A 168 -10.11 -14.91 -13.31
N GLU A 169 -9.55 -14.66 -14.50
CA GLU A 169 -8.17 -14.23 -14.66
C GLU A 169 -8.04 -13.00 -15.55
N PHE A 170 -7.23 -12.05 -15.09
CA PHE A 170 -6.75 -10.91 -15.86
C PHE A 170 -5.23 -10.79 -15.67
N SER A 171 -4.45 -11.30 -16.64
CA SER A 171 -3.01 -11.52 -16.49
C SER A 171 -2.16 -11.06 -17.67
N HIS A 172 -0.86 -10.86 -17.42
CA HIS A 172 0.16 -10.55 -18.44
C HIS A 172 -0.17 -9.35 -19.33
N GLN A 173 -0.80 -8.32 -18.75
CA GLN A 173 -1.28 -7.16 -19.49
C GLN A 173 -0.18 -6.10 -19.56
N THR A 174 0.53 -6.02 -20.69
CA THR A 174 1.61 -5.05 -20.89
C THR A 174 1.08 -3.77 -21.54
N ASN A 175 1.29 -2.61 -20.92
CA ASN A 175 0.85 -1.29 -21.42
C ASN A 175 -0.66 -1.23 -21.66
N PHE A 176 -1.47 -1.71 -20.71
CA PHE A 176 -2.92 -1.66 -20.81
C PHE A 176 -3.43 -0.23 -20.66
N THR A 177 -3.50 0.53 -21.75
CA THR A 177 -3.88 1.96 -21.72
C THR A 177 -5.39 2.20 -21.64
N SER A 178 -6.20 1.16 -21.45
CA SER A 178 -7.66 1.27 -21.43
C SER A 178 -8.24 1.45 -20.03
N HIS A 179 -9.52 1.83 -19.95
CA HIS A 179 -10.27 1.82 -18.69
C HIS A 179 -10.60 0.37 -18.33
N LEU A 180 -10.34 -0.03 -17.09
CA LEU A 180 -10.88 -1.28 -16.53
C LEU A 180 -11.93 -0.94 -15.48
N THR A 181 -13.14 -1.44 -15.68
CA THR A 181 -14.24 -1.30 -14.72
C THR A 181 -14.88 -2.66 -14.45
N ILE A 182 -14.80 -3.12 -13.20
CA ILE A 182 -15.49 -4.31 -12.70
C ILE A 182 -16.34 -3.86 -11.52
N CYS A 183 -17.66 -3.79 -11.72
CA CYS A 183 -18.58 -3.27 -10.73
C CYS A 183 -19.79 -4.17 -10.47
N GLU A 184 -20.21 -4.22 -9.20
CA GLU A 184 -21.41 -4.96 -8.76
C GLU A 184 -21.39 -6.45 -9.16
N CYS A 185 -20.20 -7.03 -9.33
CA CYS A 185 -20.03 -8.42 -9.71
C CYS A 185 -19.94 -9.35 -8.50
N HIS A 186 -20.32 -10.61 -8.71
CA HIS A 186 -20.21 -11.68 -7.72
C HIS A 186 -19.35 -12.81 -8.28
N PHE A 187 -18.18 -13.00 -7.68
CA PHE A 187 -17.22 -14.06 -8.00
C PHE A 187 -17.36 -15.19 -6.98
N LYS A 188 -17.76 -16.38 -7.45
CA LYS A 188 -17.98 -17.55 -6.59
C LYS A 188 -16.74 -18.43 -6.43
N GLU A 189 -15.77 -18.26 -7.32
CA GLU A 189 -14.50 -18.99 -7.37
C GLU A 189 -13.35 -17.99 -7.32
N GLU A 190 -12.12 -18.49 -7.37
CA GLU A 190 -10.91 -17.69 -7.27
C GLU A 190 -10.80 -16.61 -8.37
N VAL A 191 -10.19 -15.49 -7.99
CA VAL A 191 -9.96 -14.32 -8.86
C VAL A 191 -8.48 -13.99 -8.86
N LEU A 192 -7.88 -13.90 -10.05
CA LEU A 192 -6.46 -13.57 -10.23
C LEU A 192 -6.25 -12.33 -11.10
N PHE A 193 -5.46 -11.39 -10.57
CA PHE A 193 -4.81 -10.31 -11.28
C PHE A 193 -3.29 -10.48 -11.16
N GLN A 194 -2.57 -10.66 -12.27
CA GLN A 194 -1.13 -10.93 -12.25
C GLN A 194 -0.39 -10.24 -13.40
N GLU A 195 0.83 -9.76 -13.16
CA GLU A 195 1.71 -9.25 -14.22
C GLU A 195 1.03 -8.18 -15.09
N ILE A 196 0.38 -7.22 -14.44
CA ILE A 196 -0.28 -6.09 -15.08
C ILE A 196 0.67 -4.89 -14.99
N GLU A 197 1.06 -4.36 -16.14
CA GLU A 197 1.95 -3.21 -16.22
C GLU A 197 1.25 -2.02 -16.87
N LYS A 198 1.29 -0.89 -16.16
CA LYS A 198 1.01 0.45 -16.67
C LYS A 198 -0.39 0.59 -17.28
N ILE A 199 -1.34 0.91 -16.40
CA ILE A 199 -2.66 1.39 -16.76
C ILE A 199 -2.67 2.90 -16.66
N ASP A 200 -2.89 3.61 -17.77
CA ASP A 200 -2.74 5.07 -17.83
C ASP A 200 -4.01 5.83 -17.40
N ASN A 201 -5.18 5.18 -17.33
CA ASN A 201 -6.48 5.85 -17.17
C ASN A 201 -7.22 5.61 -15.84
N CYS A 202 -8.15 4.65 -15.80
CA CYS A 202 -8.93 4.30 -14.61
C CYS A 202 -8.85 2.79 -14.36
N PHE A 203 -8.71 2.42 -13.08
CA PHE A 203 -8.74 1.04 -12.62
C PHE A 203 -9.75 0.92 -11.48
N ASP A 204 -10.95 0.45 -11.81
CA ASP A 204 -12.09 0.41 -10.90
C ASP A 204 -12.53 -1.05 -10.67
N ILE A 205 -12.39 -1.52 -9.43
CA ILE A 205 -12.96 -2.78 -8.93
C ILE A 205 -13.87 -2.41 -7.76
N ILE A 206 -15.17 -2.21 -8.01
CA ILE A 206 -16.06 -1.51 -7.07
C ILE A 206 -17.29 -2.36 -6.72
N SER A 207 -17.65 -2.40 -5.43
CA SER A 207 -18.90 -3.04 -4.96
C SER A 207 -19.02 -4.52 -5.34
N ASN A 208 -17.89 -5.23 -5.46
CA ASN A 208 -17.90 -6.65 -5.80
C ASN A 208 -17.93 -7.54 -4.55
N THR A 209 -18.38 -8.78 -4.73
CA THR A 209 -18.30 -9.83 -3.71
C THR A 209 -17.43 -10.97 -4.23
N PHE A 210 -16.44 -11.35 -3.42
CA PHE A 210 -15.53 -12.47 -3.68
C PHE A 210 -15.78 -13.55 -2.63
N ASP A 211 -16.35 -14.68 -3.04
CA ASP A 211 -16.63 -15.80 -2.14
C ASP A 211 -15.37 -16.59 -1.78
N GLU A 212 -14.45 -16.74 -2.74
CA GLU A 212 -13.17 -17.43 -2.60
C GLU A 212 -12.00 -16.44 -2.66
N ASN A 213 -10.78 -16.95 -2.85
CA ASN A 213 -9.56 -16.14 -2.81
C ASN A 213 -9.53 -15.06 -3.91
N PHE A 214 -9.16 -13.84 -3.53
CA PHE A 214 -8.80 -12.75 -4.43
C PHE A 214 -7.30 -12.53 -4.39
N THR A 215 -6.61 -12.66 -5.53
CA THR A 215 -5.16 -12.45 -5.61
C THR A 215 -4.85 -11.36 -6.62
N PHE A 216 -4.10 -10.36 -6.20
CA PHE A 216 -3.50 -9.34 -7.05
C PHE A 216 -1.99 -9.35 -6.80
N LYS A 217 -1.19 -9.77 -7.79
CA LYS A 217 0.25 -9.89 -7.61
C LYS A 217 1.11 -9.38 -8.76
N GLU A 218 2.36 -9.08 -8.45
CA GLU A 218 3.44 -8.85 -9.43
C GLU A 218 3.09 -7.77 -10.48
N SER A 219 2.44 -6.68 -10.04
CA SER A 219 1.79 -5.72 -10.95
C SER A 219 2.11 -4.26 -10.61
N GLU A 220 2.22 -3.40 -11.63
CA GLU A 220 2.38 -1.96 -11.48
C GLU A 220 1.21 -1.21 -12.12
N ILE A 221 0.40 -0.55 -11.30
CA ILE A 221 -0.74 0.25 -11.75
C ILE A 221 -0.39 1.73 -11.57
N SER A 222 -0.30 2.46 -12.68
CA SER A 222 0.22 3.84 -12.74
C SER A 222 -0.80 4.79 -13.38
N THR A 223 -1.86 5.07 -12.62
CA THR A 223 -3.08 5.68 -13.15
C THR A 223 -3.57 6.81 -12.23
N ALA A 224 -4.43 7.71 -12.70
CA ALA A 224 -4.89 8.83 -11.86
C ALA A 224 -5.65 8.35 -10.60
N VAL A 225 -6.55 7.38 -10.76
CA VAL A 225 -7.38 6.81 -9.69
C VAL A 225 -7.43 5.29 -9.77
N ILE A 226 -7.15 4.64 -8.64
CA ILE A 226 -7.22 3.19 -8.43
C ILE A 226 -8.27 2.93 -7.34
N ASN A 227 -9.35 2.26 -7.67
CA ASN A 227 -10.53 2.18 -6.80
C ASN A 227 -10.93 0.75 -6.46
N PHE A 228 -10.93 0.43 -5.18
CA PHE A 228 -11.35 -0.82 -4.58
C PHE A 228 -12.49 -0.63 -3.56
N THR A 229 -13.33 0.39 -3.77
CA THR A 229 -14.38 0.77 -2.81
C THR A 229 -15.51 -0.25 -2.73
N ASN A 230 -16.01 -0.48 -1.51
CA ASN A 230 -17.17 -1.32 -1.17
C ASN A 230 -17.04 -2.82 -1.55
N ASN A 231 -15.83 -3.35 -1.71
CA ASN A 231 -15.66 -4.79 -1.95
C ASN A 231 -15.87 -5.62 -0.68
N THR A 232 -16.41 -6.83 -0.87
CA THR A 232 -16.57 -7.84 0.18
C THR A 232 -15.67 -9.03 -0.12
N PHE A 233 -14.75 -9.33 0.79
CA PHE A 233 -13.82 -10.45 0.72
C PHE A 233 -14.22 -11.49 1.78
N ASN A 234 -14.85 -12.58 1.32
CA ASN A 234 -15.31 -13.66 2.20
C ASN A 234 -14.14 -14.54 2.65
N GLU A 235 -13.23 -14.86 1.72
CA GLU A 235 -11.98 -15.58 2.00
C GLU A 235 -10.76 -14.65 1.95
N ASN A 236 -9.57 -15.17 1.64
CA ASN A 236 -8.35 -14.37 1.65
C ASN A 236 -8.27 -13.47 0.41
N ALA A 237 -7.96 -12.20 0.63
CA ALA A 237 -7.62 -11.24 -0.39
C ALA A 237 -6.15 -10.83 -0.22
N GLU A 238 -5.33 -11.00 -1.25
CA GLU A 238 -3.90 -10.71 -1.19
C GLU A 238 -3.46 -9.75 -2.29
N PHE A 239 -2.75 -8.69 -1.88
CA PHE A 239 -2.00 -7.78 -2.73
C PHE A 239 -0.52 -8.04 -2.50
N TYR A 240 0.12 -8.78 -3.40
CA TYR A 240 1.51 -9.25 -3.24
C TYR A 240 2.45 -8.68 -4.32
N ASP A 241 3.48 -7.95 -3.92
CA ASP A 241 4.42 -7.29 -4.85
C ASP A 241 3.71 -6.42 -5.92
N VAL A 242 2.65 -5.72 -5.51
CA VAL A 242 1.92 -4.77 -6.34
C VAL A 242 2.41 -3.35 -6.04
N ALA A 243 2.60 -2.51 -7.05
CA ALA A 243 2.85 -1.08 -6.89
C ALA A 243 1.66 -0.26 -7.38
N LEU A 244 0.96 0.42 -6.45
CA LEU A 244 -0.19 1.28 -6.74
C LEU A 244 0.27 2.75 -6.76
N LYS A 245 0.48 3.28 -7.97
CA LYS A 245 0.97 4.64 -8.25
C LYS A 245 -0.20 5.48 -8.76
N GLY A 246 -0.91 6.14 -7.84
CA GLY A 246 -2.10 6.93 -8.14
C GLY A 246 -2.84 7.33 -6.86
N THR A 247 -3.99 7.99 -7.00
CA THR A 247 -4.91 8.11 -5.86
C THR A 247 -5.58 6.76 -5.63
N VAL A 248 -5.35 6.15 -4.47
CA VAL A 248 -5.84 4.81 -4.15
C VAL A 248 -7.04 4.90 -3.22
N LEU A 249 -8.14 4.21 -3.53
CA LEU A 249 -9.37 4.20 -2.73
C LEU A 249 -9.70 2.78 -2.26
N PHE A 250 -9.43 2.48 -1.00
CA PHE A 250 -9.86 1.25 -0.32
C PHE A 250 -10.92 1.60 0.73
N ASN A 251 -12.05 2.12 0.26
CA ASN A 251 -13.10 2.61 1.17
C ASN A 251 -14.15 1.54 1.44
N ARG A 252 -14.44 1.34 2.72
CA ARG A 252 -15.44 0.42 3.27
C ARG A 252 -15.28 -1.04 2.78
N PRO A 253 -14.07 -1.62 2.84
CA PRO A 253 -13.93 -3.04 2.59
C PRO A 253 -14.66 -3.83 3.68
N LYS A 254 -15.34 -4.90 3.29
CA LYS A 254 -15.82 -5.93 4.22
C LYS A 254 -14.86 -7.11 4.17
N VAL A 255 -14.36 -7.52 5.32
CA VAL A 255 -13.31 -8.54 5.44
C VAL A 255 -13.77 -9.61 6.41
N GLU A 256 -14.15 -10.76 5.88
CA GLU A 256 -14.58 -11.91 6.69
C GLU A 256 -13.37 -12.73 7.17
N SER A 257 -12.37 -12.96 6.30
CA SER A 257 -11.15 -13.73 6.60
C SER A 257 -9.88 -12.85 6.67
N LYS A 258 -9.14 -12.66 5.57
CA LYS A 258 -7.93 -11.82 5.59
C LYS A 258 -7.85 -10.92 4.38
N LEU A 259 -7.43 -9.67 4.59
CA LEU A 259 -7.02 -8.73 3.54
C LEU A 259 -5.55 -8.37 3.77
N MET A 260 -4.67 -8.84 2.89
CA MET A 260 -3.22 -8.77 3.05
C MET A 260 -2.60 -7.85 2.01
N PHE A 261 -1.74 -6.94 2.47
CA PHE A 261 -0.91 -6.08 1.63
C PHE A 261 0.56 -6.40 1.93
N THR A 262 1.24 -7.07 1.00
CA THR A 262 2.58 -7.61 1.20
C THR A 262 3.51 -7.12 0.10
N GLY A 263 4.24 -6.04 0.39
CA GLY A 263 5.31 -5.56 -0.49
C GLY A 263 6.64 -6.28 -0.27
N THR A 264 7.65 -5.89 -1.02
CA THR A 264 9.06 -6.26 -0.83
C THR A 264 9.87 -5.09 -0.26
N SER A 265 11.16 -5.32 0.05
CA SER A 265 12.05 -4.25 0.51
C SER A 265 12.30 -3.17 -0.55
N GLU A 266 12.23 -3.56 -1.83
CA GLU A 266 12.49 -2.69 -2.97
C GLU A 266 11.19 -2.07 -3.51
N ARG A 267 10.07 -2.80 -3.39
CA ARG A 267 8.77 -2.42 -3.94
C ARG A 267 7.68 -2.49 -2.88
N LYS A 268 7.25 -1.33 -2.41
CA LYS A 268 6.16 -1.21 -1.43
C LYS A 268 4.81 -1.16 -2.12
N ILE A 269 3.71 -1.38 -1.39
CA ILE A 269 2.39 -1.44 -2.01
C ILE A 269 1.86 -0.07 -2.49
N LEU A 270 1.93 0.94 -1.63
CA LEU A 270 1.33 2.26 -1.87
C LEU A 270 2.39 3.28 -2.26
N TYR A 271 2.14 4.07 -3.31
CA TYR A 271 3.00 5.17 -3.76
C TYR A 271 2.26 6.51 -3.95
N GLY A 272 0.94 6.53 -3.93
CA GLY A 272 0.15 7.77 -3.97
C GLY A 272 -0.82 7.91 -2.81
N ASN A 273 -1.48 9.07 -2.74
CA ASN A 273 -2.43 9.40 -1.68
C ASN A 273 -3.52 8.32 -1.59
N THR A 274 -3.73 7.77 -0.39
CA THR A 274 -4.59 6.62 -0.18
C THR A 274 -5.73 6.95 0.78
N SER A 275 -6.96 6.79 0.32
CA SER A 275 -8.14 6.76 1.19
C SER A 275 -8.38 5.31 1.61
N PHE A 276 -8.45 5.04 2.92
CA PHE A 276 -8.63 3.70 3.48
C PHE A 276 -9.68 3.75 4.60
N GLU A 277 -10.91 4.12 4.25
CA GLU A 277 -12.01 4.21 5.22
C GLU A 277 -12.42 2.81 5.69
N VAL A 278 -12.21 2.48 6.98
CA VAL A 278 -12.69 1.20 7.56
C VAL A 278 -13.71 1.43 8.66
N LYS A 279 -14.63 0.48 8.78
CA LYS A 279 -15.60 0.41 9.87
C LYS A 279 -15.34 -0.88 10.67
N PRO A 280 -15.15 -0.81 12.00
CA PRO A 280 -14.77 -1.99 12.79
C PRO A 280 -15.76 -3.16 12.71
N GLN A 281 -17.05 -2.89 12.45
CA GLN A 281 -18.09 -3.90 12.28
C GLN A 281 -18.01 -4.65 10.94
N ASP A 282 -17.35 -4.07 9.94
CA ASP A 282 -17.19 -4.65 8.60
C ASP A 282 -15.93 -5.53 8.50
N ILE A 283 -15.13 -5.60 9.57
CA ILE A 283 -13.93 -6.44 9.66
C ILE A 283 -14.20 -7.55 10.68
N ARG A 284 -14.58 -8.74 10.25
CA ARG A 284 -14.68 -9.91 11.15
C ARG A 284 -13.33 -10.62 11.31
N GLY A 285 -12.56 -10.69 10.23
CA GLY A 285 -11.21 -11.24 10.20
C GLY A 285 -10.12 -10.17 10.42
N GLN A 286 -9.09 -10.16 9.57
CA GLN A 286 -7.91 -9.29 9.73
C GLN A 286 -7.53 -8.50 8.48
N ILE A 287 -7.06 -7.27 8.67
CA ILE A 287 -6.33 -6.51 7.65
C ILE A 287 -4.85 -6.49 8.03
N ILE A 288 -3.98 -6.98 7.16
CA ILE A 288 -2.55 -7.16 7.42
C ILE A 288 -1.74 -6.31 6.45
N PHE A 289 -0.85 -5.47 6.98
CA PHE A 289 0.08 -4.67 6.20
C PHE A 289 1.51 -5.13 6.45
N GLN A 290 2.28 -5.37 5.40
CA GLN A 290 3.72 -5.65 5.43
C GLN A 290 4.39 -4.88 4.30
N GLN A 291 5.56 -4.28 4.57
CA GLN A 291 6.31 -3.49 3.57
C GLN A 291 5.45 -2.44 2.84
N THR A 292 4.54 -1.77 3.55
CA THR A 292 3.58 -0.82 2.97
C THR A 292 3.87 0.62 3.43
N GLN A 293 3.69 1.62 2.55
CA GLN A 293 3.81 3.05 2.89
C GLN A 293 2.54 3.58 3.53
N LEU A 294 2.31 3.27 4.80
CA LEU A 294 1.10 3.68 5.53
C LEU A 294 1.01 5.20 5.73
N MET A 295 2.13 5.93 5.69
CA MET A 295 2.17 7.40 5.72
C MET A 295 1.44 8.09 4.55
N LEU A 296 1.14 7.34 3.47
CA LEU A 296 0.36 7.83 2.34
C LEU A 296 -1.16 7.67 2.54
N ILE A 297 -1.57 6.94 3.58
CA ILE A 297 -2.97 6.84 3.97
C ILE A 297 -3.40 8.15 4.62
N GLU A 298 -4.58 8.65 4.26
CA GLU A 298 -5.19 9.82 4.87
C GLU A 298 -5.14 9.74 6.40
N ARG A 299 -4.70 10.83 7.05
CA ARG A 299 -4.40 10.86 8.48
C ARG A 299 -5.57 10.36 9.34
N SER A 300 -6.79 10.81 9.06
CA SER A 300 -8.00 10.39 9.78
C SER A 300 -8.23 8.88 9.70
N HIS A 301 -7.93 8.26 8.56
CA HIS A 301 -8.07 6.82 8.34
C HIS A 301 -6.93 6.04 8.99
N LEU A 302 -5.69 6.52 8.87
CA LEU A 302 -4.53 5.91 9.51
C LEU A 302 -4.66 5.85 11.04
N GLU A 303 -5.21 6.89 11.67
CA GLU A 303 -5.47 6.88 13.12
C GLU A 303 -6.48 5.81 13.55
N VAL A 304 -7.50 5.54 12.72
CA VAL A 304 -8.44 4.44 12.96
C VAL A 304 -7.73 3.09 12.85
N LEU A 305 -6.90 2.89 11.83
CA LEU A 305 -6.11 1.67 11.66
C LEU A 305 -5.14 1.43 12.83
N LYS A 306 -4.42 2.48 13.27
CA LYS A 306 -3.53 2.44 14.44
C LYS A 306 -4.29 2.14 15.73
N LYS A 307 -5.52 2.64 15.88
CA LYS A 307 -6.38 2.30 17.03
C LYS A 307 -6.77 0.81 17.01
N LEU A 308 -7.15 0.30 15.84
CA LEU A 308 -7.51 -1.11 15.66
C LEU A 308 -6.31 -2.06 15.86
N GLU A 309 -5.10 -1.65 15.47
CA GLU A 309 -3.84 -2.38 15.71
C GLU A 309 -3.58 -2.64 17.21
N LYS A 310 -3.99 -1.69 18.06
CA LYS A 310 -3.80 -1.73 19.52
C LYS A 310 -4.91 -2.49 20.24
N THR A 311 -6.01 -2.83 19.56
CA THR A 311 -7.13 -3.58 20.15
C THR A 311 -7.08 -5.05 19.74
N GLY A 312 -7.25 -5.95 20.70
CA GLY A 312 -7.15 -7.41 20.49
C GLY A 312 -5.74 -7.97 20.78
N VAL A 313 -5.62 -9.30 20.80
CA VAL A 313 -4.38 -10.02 21.07
C VAL A 313 -4.23 -11.16 20.05
N GLY A 314 -3.04 -11.33 19.47
CA GLY A 314 -2.79 -12.39 18.49
C GLY A 314 -3.73 -12.31 17.29
N ASP A 315 -4.42 -13.41 17.01
CA ASP A 315 -5.34 -13.57 15.87
C ASP A 315 -6.65 -12.77 16.03
N ASP A 316 -6.97 -12.29 17.24
CA ASP A 316 -8.16 -11.45 17.47
C ASP A 316 -7.95 -9.98 17.04
N LYS A 317 -6.75 -9.62 16.59
CA LYS A 317 -6.47 -8.27 16.07
C LYS A 317 -7.14 -8.07 14.71
N LYS A 318 -8.00 -7.07 14.61
CA LYS A 318 -8.63 -6.66 13.33
C LYS A 318 -7.63 -6.06 12.34
N VAL A 319 -6.57 -5.42 12.84
CA VAL A 319 -5.51 -4.82 12.02
C VAL A 319 -4.15 -5.26 12.55
N VAL A 320 -3.27 -5.68 11.65
CA VAL A 320 -1.88 -6.05 11.96
C VAL A 320 -0.96 -5.23 11.06
N ILE A 321 -0.12 -4.39 11.67
CA ILE A 321 0.95 -3.70 10.95
C ILE A 321 2.26 -4.44 11.22
N GLY A 322 2.67 -5.22 10.23
CA GLY A 322 3.87 -6.03 10.25
C GLY A 322 5.15 -5.27 9.88
N PRO A 323 6.26 -5.99 9.70
CA PRO A 323 7.58 -5.40 9.47
C PRO A 323 7.66 -4.64 8.14
N GLY A 324 8.56 -3.64 8.09
CA GLY A 324 8.87 -2.89 6.88
C GLY A 324 7.85 -1.82 6.48
N CYS A 325 6.73 -1.74 7.18
CA CYS A 325 5.75 -0.65 7.03
C CYS A 325 6.34 0.70 7.46
N ILE A 326 6.12 1.73 6.66
CA ILE A 326 6.48 3.11 7.01
C ILE A 326 5.23 3.80 7.54
N LYS A 327 5.16 3.96 8.86
CA LYS A 327 4.03 4.56 9.58
C LYS A 327 4.09 6.08 9.64
N TYR A 328 5.30 6.65 9.51
CA TYR A 328 5.59 8.05 9.79
C TYR A 328 6.38 8.69 8.66
N ARG A 329 6.16 9.99 8.43
CA ARG A 329 6.90 10.74 7.40
C ARG A 329 8.38 10.84 7.71
N TRP A 330 8.69 10.99 9.00
CA TRP A 330 10.05 10.98 9.51
C TRP A 330 10.12 10.16 10.79
N GLN A 331 11.17 9.34 10.92
CA GLN A 331 11.49 8.64 12.15
C GLN A 331 12.99 8.51 12.30
N THR A 332 13.47 8.52 13.54
CA THR A 332 14.85 8.14 13.83
C THR A 332 15.01 6.62 13.70
N PRO A 333 16.23 6.12 13.45
CA PRO A 333 16.54 4.71 13.70
C PRO A 333 16.13 4.30 15.11
N ALA A 334 15.69 3.05 15.28
CA ALA A 334 15.38 2.50 16.60
C ALA A 334 16.64 2.51 17.48
N LYS A 335 16.49 3.04 18.69
CA LYS A 335 17.53 3.10 19.72
C LYS A 335 17.25 2.06 20.78
N THR A 336 18.21 1.16 21.00
CA THR A 336 18.18 0.20 22.11
C THR A 336 19.19 0.63 23.16
N LEU A 337 18.72 0.91 24.37
CA LEU A 337 19.55 1.35 25.50
C LEU A 337 19.56 0.27 26.58
N LYS A 338 20.76 -0.14 27.02
CA LYS A 338 20.92 -1.12 28.11
C LYS A 338 20.63 -0.46 29.45
N THR A 339 19.59 -0.89 30.14
CA THR A 339 19.15 -0.31 31.40
C THR A 339 18.27 -1.29 32.17
N ASN A 340 18.19 -1.17 33.50
CA ASN A 340 17.24 -2.00 34.24
C ASN A 340 15.80 -1.48 34.09
N LEU A 341 14.80 -2.31 34.45
CA LEU A 341 13.39 -1.96 34.33
C LEU A 341 13.01 -0.60 34.97
N LYS A 342 13.55 -0.27 36.14
CA LYS A 342 13.24 1.00 36.84
C LYS A 342 13.85 2.20 36.13
N ASN A 343 15.11 2.09 35.73
CA ASN A 343 15.82 3.16 35.03
C ASN A 343 15.24 3.36 33.62
N GLY A 344 14.77 2.29 32.97
CA GLY A 344 14.02 2.35 31.71
C GLY A 344 12.74 3.18 31.82
N LEU A 345 12.00 3.11 32.95
CA LEU A 345 10.82 3.96 33.18
C LEU A 345 11.19 5.44 33.31
N ILE A 346 12.32 5.75 33.94
CA ILE A 346 12.83 7.12 34.07
C ILE A 346 13.23 7.67 32.70
N ILE A 347 13.90 6.86 31.88
CA ILE A 347 14.25 7.21 30.49
C ILE A 347 12.99 7.46 29.66
N GLU A 348 11.99 6.56 29.73
CA GLU A 348 10.72 6.72 29.01
C GLU A 348 10.02 8.05 29.36
N GLU A 349 9.96 8.40 30.64
CA GLU A 349 9.39 9.67 31.08
C GLU A 349 10.14 10.86 30.48
N LEU A 350 11.48 10.83 30.50
CA LEU A 350 12.31 11.91 29.98
C LEU A 350 12.14 12.10 28.46
N VAL A 351 12.14 11.01 27.67
CA VAL A 351 11.96 11.12 26.21
C VAL A 351 10.57 11.63 25.84
N ARG A 352 9.53 11.26 26.61
CA ARG A 352 8.18 11.82 26.45
C ARG A 352 8.12 13.29 26.81
N SER A 353 8.77 13.69 27.90
CA SER A 353 8.88 15.11 28.28
C SER A 353 9.62 15.93 27.22
N PHE A 354 10.69 15.38 26.65
CA PHE A 354 11.41 16.02 25.56
C PHE A 354 10.52 16.18 24.31
N ALA A 355 9.79 15.14 23.91
CA ALA A 355 8.89 15.23 22.76
C ALA A 355 7.73 16.23 22.95
N ALA A 356 7.20 16.33 24.18
CA ALA A 356 6.23 17.36 24.53
C ALA A 356 6.84 18.76 24.48
N PHE A 357 8.06 18.95 25.01
CA PHE A 357 8.78 20.22 24.92
C PHE A 357 9.07 20.61 23.48
N PHE A 358 9.54 19.66 22.66
CA PHE A 358 9.74 19.88 21.22
C PHE A 358 8.44 20.35 20.55
N THR A 359 7.33 19.67 20.84
CA THR A 359 6.04 20.02 20.25
C THR A 359 5.63 21.45 20.59
N ASN A 360 5.89 21.87 21.81
CA ASN A 360 5.56 23.22 22.25
C ASN A 360 6.58 24.28 21.83
N ASP A 361 7.88 23.99 21.81
CA ASP A 361 8.92 24.98 21.46
C ASP A 361 8.99 25.18 19.94
N ALA A 362 8.99 24.10 19.17
CA ALA A 362 9.08 24.15 17.71
C ALA A 362 7.71 24.34 17.02
N GLN A 363 6.60 24.23 17.76
CA GLN A 363 5.24 24.19 17.21
C GLN A 363 5.05 23.10 16.14
N LYS A 364 5.71 21.94 16.33
CA LYS A 364 5.78 20.81 15.39
C LYS A 364 5.61 19.48 16.13
N VAL A 365 4.82 18.55 15.61
CA VAL A 365 4.49 17.31 16.34
C VAL A 365 5.70 16.37 16.54
N LEU A 366 6.08 16.26 17.81
CA LEU A 366 7.03 15.35 18.47
C LEU A 366 6.47 13.99 18.94
N GLY A 367 6.68 12.87 18.26
CA GLY A 367 6.26 11.55 18.74
C GLY A 367 7.38 10.71 19.36
N VAL A 368 7.06 9.82 20.32
CA VAL A 368 7.93 8.73 20.77
C VAL A 368 7.15 7.42 20.79
N GLU A 369 7.66 6.40 20.09
CA GLU A 369 7.13 5.04 20.12
C GLU A 369 8.08 4.10 20.85
N ILE A 370 7.58 3.44 21.90
CA ILE A 370 8.32 2.41 22.64
C ILE A 370 8.03 1.07 21.97
N LEU A 371 9.05 0.48 21.36
CA LEU A 371 8.96 -0.79 20.64
C LEU A 371 8.99 -1.99 21.59
N ASP A 372 9.95 -1.96 22.51
CA ASP A 372 10.11 -3.02 23.51
C ASP A 372 10.66 -2.45 24.82
N ARG A 373 10.34 -3.15 25.91
CA ARG A 373 10.82 -2.86 27.25
C ARG A 373 10.97 -4.18 27.99
N THR A 374 12.21 -4.57 28.23
CA THR A 374 12.55 -5.77 28.98
C THR A 374 13.11 -5.39 30.35
N ALA A 375 13.55 -6.39 31.12
CA ALA A 375 14.24 -6.15 32.38
C ALA A 375 15.63 -5.50 32.21
N TYR A 376 16.19 -5.51 30.99
CA TYR A 376 17.60 -5.15 30.70
C TYR A 376 17.78 -4.11 29.60
N GLU A 377 16.72 -3.77 28.86
CA GLU A 377 16.79 -2.75 27.83
C GLU A 377 15.44 -2.08 27.57
N ILE A 378 15.54 -0.90 26.96
CA ILE A 378 14.42 -0.16 26.39
C ILE A 378 14.73 0.15 24.93
N THR A 379 13.79 -0.11 24.03
CA THR A 379 13.91 0.17 22.60
C THR A 379 12.82 1.13 22.16
N PHE A 380 13.20 2.23 21.51
CA PHE A 380 12.27 3.26 21.05
C PHE A 380 12.81 4.07 19.87
N PHE A 381 11.97 4.89 19.25
CA PHE A 381 12.39 5.92 18.29
C PHE A 381 11.54 7.18 18.42
N TYR A 382 12.05 8.30 17.92
CA TYR A 382 11.28 9.52 17.72
C TYR A 382 10.67 9.53 16.33
N PHE A 383 9.48 10.09 16.19
CA PHE A 383 8.80 10.20 14.90
C PHE A 383 8.05 11.52 14.77
N SER A 384 7.80 11.92 13.52
CA SER A 384 6.98 13.08 13.19
C SER A 384 6.19 12.82 11.91
N ASP A 385 4.96 13.32 11.89
CA ASP A 385 4.07 13.33 10.71
C ASP A 385 3.94 14.74 10.11
N GLU A 386 4.83 15.67 10.51
CA GLU A 386 4.88 17.02 9.97
C GLU A 386 5.21 17.02 8.47
N ASN A 387 4.67 18.00 7.74
CA ASN A 387 4.94 18.17 6.32
C ASN A 387 6.26 18.90 6.09
N MET A 388 7.37 18.25 6.39
CA MET A 388 8.72 18.80 6.30
C MET A 388 9.73 17.74 5.81
N SER A 389 10.90 18.21 5.36
CA SER A 389 11.99 17.28 5.01
C SER A 389 12.62 16.66 6.26
N GLY A 390 13.25 15.49 6.10
CA GLY A 390 13.94 14.83 7.20
C GLY A 390 15.13 15.63 7.75
N GLU A 391 15.80 16.42 6.90
CA GLU A 391 16.87 17.32 7.31
C GLU A 391 16.33 18.45 8.19
N GLU A 392 15.23 19.10 7.78
CA GLU A 392 14.64 20.19 8.55
C GLU A 392 14.14 19.75 9.93
N ILE A 393 13.55 18.55 10.02
CA ILE A 393 13.13 17.98 11.30
C ILE A 393 14.35 17.65 12.16
N SER A 394 15.41 17.09 11.56
CA SER A 394 16.65 16.75 12.27
C SER A 394 17.34 18.00 12.81
N ASP A 395 17.47 19.06 12.02
CA ASP A 395 18.05 20.33 12.47
C ASP A 395 17.20 20.95 13.60
N THR A 396 15.87 20.95 13.45
CA THR A 396 14.96 21.40 14.51
C THR A 396 15.13 20.57 15.80
N PHE A 397 15.33 19.25 15.66
CA PHE A 397 15.55 18.34 16.80
C PHE A 397 16.80 18.73 17.57
N ILE A 398 17.90 19.01 16.87
CA ILE A 398 19.17 19.41 17.49
C ILE A 398 19.02 20.75 18.22
N ASP A 399 18.39 21.74 17.59
CA ASP A 399 18.21 23.06 18.20
C ASP A 399 17.36 22.99 19.48
N VAL A 400 16.24 22.24 19.45
CA VAL A 400 15.37 22.03 20.61
C VAL A 400 16.06 21.19 21.68
N GLN A 401 16.85 20.20 21.29
CA GLN A 401 17.64 19.38 22.19
C GLN A 401 18.63 20.25 22.98
N GLU A 402 19.37 21.13 22.32
CA GLU A 402 20.30 22.06 22.98
C GLU A 402 19.57 22.98 23.97
N LYS A 403 18.39 23.49 23.57
CA LYS A 403 17.51 24.27 24.47
C LYS A 403 17.05 23.46 25.67
N PHE A 404 16.60 22.22 25.47
CA PHE A 404 16.13 21.34 26.54
C PHE A 404 17.24 21.04 27.56
N PHE A 405 18.45 20.76 27.08
CA PHE A 405 19.64 20.63 27.94
C PHE A 405 19.97 21.95 28.65
N GLY A 406 19.88 23.09 27.95
CA GLY A 406 20.09 24.41 28.54
C GLY A 406 19.12 24.72 29.69
N ILE A 407 17.87 24.25 29.61
CA ILE A 407 16.88 24.39 30.70
C ILE A 407 17.30 23.56 31.93
N MET A 408 17.74 22.31 31.74
CA MET A 408 18.21 21.44 32.84
C MET A 408 19.36 22.10 33.62
N SER A 409 20.11 22.94 32.94
CA SER A 409 21.38 23.44 33.40
C SER A 409 21.34 24.94 33.78
N ASN A 410 20.14 25.52 33.86
CA ASN A 410 19.90 26.95 34.11
C ASN A 410 20.60 27.90 33.12
N TYR A 411 21.02 27.39 31.96
CA TYR A 411 21.72 28.14 30.91
C TYR A 411 20.76 28.59 29.81
N TYR A 412 19.49 28.81 30.13
CA TYR A 412 18.57 29.40 29.14
C TYR A 412 18.86 30.90 29.07
N PRO A 413 19.53 31.41 28.01
CA PRO A 413 19.90 32.81 27.92
C PRO A 413 18.67 33.54 27.39
N VAL A 414 17.68 33.74 28.25
CA VAL A 414 16.53 34.54 27.87
C VAL A 414 16.43 35.71 28.82
N HIS A 415 16.57 36.90 28.24
CA HIS A 415 15.97 38.11 28.75
C HIS A 415 14.48 37.80 29.01
N GLN A 416 14.14 37.39 30.25
CA GLN A 416 12.80 36.92 30.63
C GLN A 416 11.70 37.95 30.35
N GLU A 417 12.09 39.20 30.09
CA GLU A 417 11.23 40.36 29.87
C GLU A 417 10.53 40.38 28.50
N THR A 418 10.85 39.49 27.55
CA THR A 418 10.22 39.47 26.21
C THR A 418 9.54 38.17 25.78
N LEU A 419 9.48 37.14 26.64
CA LEU A 419 8.79 35.88 26.30
C LEU A 419 7.28 36.00 26.39
N SER A 420 6.57 35.33 25.49
CA SER A 420 5.12 35.18 25.61
C SER A 420 4.76 34.37 26.86
N GLU A 421 3.58 34.62 27.45
CA GLU A 421 3.08 33.87 28.61
C GLU A 421 3.02 32.36 28.33
N LYS A 422 2.71 31.98 27.08
CA LYS A 422 2.72 30.59 26.60
C LYS A 422 4.12 29.97 26.67
N ASP A 423 5.15 30.69 26.26
CA ASP A 423 6.54 30.20 26.28
C ASP A 423 7.05 30.07 27.73
N GLN A 424 6.68 31.02 28.60
CA GLN A 424 7.00 30.94 30.03
C GLN A 424 6.36 29.71 30.68
N LEU A 425 5.09 29.44 30.38
CA LEU A 425 4.38 28.25 30.88
C LEU A 425 5.02 26.96 30.37
N ASN A 426 5.41 26.90 29.08
CA ASN A 426 6.06 25.73 28.51
C ASN A 426 7.44 25.46 29.15
N ILE A 427 8.26 26.49 29.32
CA ILE A 427 9.55 26.39 30.02
C ILE A 427 9.34 25.92 31.46
N PHE A 428 8.32 26.46 32.14
CA PHE A 428 7.98 26.06 33.51
C PHE A 428 7.58 24.58 33.58
N GLN A 429 6.66 24.11 32.73
CA GLN A 429 6.25 22.70 32.68
C GLN A 429 7.41 21.76 32.34
N THR A 430 8.32 22.20 31.48
CA THR A 430 9.53 21.46 31.13
C THR A 430 10.47 21.35 32.32
N LYS A 431 10.71 22.44 33.05
CA LYS A 431 11.48 22.43 34.30
C LYS A 431 10.89 21.48 35.33
N LEU A 432 9.56 21.50 35.51
CA LEU A 432 8.87 20.59 36.44
C LEU A 432 9.13 19.12 36.07
N SER A 433 9.02 18.80 34.78
CA SER A 433 9.21 17.43 34.28
C SER A 433 10.67 16.98 34.43
N GLN A 434 11.63 17.83 34.03
CA GLN A 434 13.06 17.56 34.19
C GLN A 434 13.45 17.38 35.66
N ASN A 435 12.94 18.23 36.56
CA ASN A 435 13.23 18.12 37.99
C ASN A 435 12.63 16.85 38.60
N SER A 436 11.43 16.45 38.19
CA SER A 436 10.83 15.15 38.57
C SER A 436 11.77 14.00 38.19
N THR A 437 12.26 13.98 36.95
CA THR A 437 13.21 12.96 36.47
C THR A 437 14.52 13.00 37.27
N LEU A 438 15.09 14.19 37.51
CA LEU A 438 16.34 14.33 38.29
C LEU A 438 16.20 13.85 39.73
N ILE A 439 15.08 14.12 40.40
CA ILE A 439 14.84 13.61 41.77
C ILE A 439 14.77 12.09 41.78
N LYS A 440 14.13 11.48 40.78
CA LYS A 440 14.08 10.01 40.64
C LYS A 440 15.47 9.43 40.45
N ILE A 441 16.29 10.05 39.60
CA ILE A 441 17.69 9.67 39.37
C ILE A 441 18.49 9.77 40.68
N LEU A 442 18.43 10.89 41.38
CA LEU A 442 19.14 11.09 42.64
C LEU A 442 18.71 10.06 43.71
N SER A 443 17.43 9.74 43.78
CA SER A 443 16.92 8.68 44.66
C SER A 443 17.53 7.31 44.32
N GLU A 444 17.67 6.97 43.05
CA GLU A 444 18.30 5.71 42.64
C GLU A 444 19.82 5.70 42.84
N ILE A 445 20.50 6.85 42.69
CA ILE A 445 21.92 7.00 43.04
C ILE A 445 22.14 6.71 44.53
N GLN A 446 21.30 7.25 45.42
CA GLN A 446 21.41 6.99 46.87
C GLN A 446 21.22 5.52 47.24
N ARG A 447 20.48 4.78 46.42
CA ARG A 447 20.27 3.33 46.56
C ARG A 447 21.33 2.50 45.85
N SER A 448 22.33 3.14 45.23
CA SER A 448 23.34 2.50 44.39
C SER A 448 22.78 1.71 43.20
N ASN A 449 21.59 2.10 42.71
CA ASN A 449 20.92 1.48 41.56
C ASN A 449 21.11 2.27 40.24
N TRP A 450 21.89 3.36 40.29
CA TRP A 450 22.17 4.22 39.14
C TRP A 450 23.69 4.42 39.00
N ASN A 451 24.24 4.01 37.86
CA ASN A 451 25.66 4.05 37.56
C ASN A 451 25.97 4.93 36.33
N LEU A 452 27.25 4.99 35.93
CA LEU A 452 27.68 5.77 34.77
C LEU A 452 27.00 5.30 33.45
N PRO A 453 26.93 4.00 33.13
CA PRO A 453 26.15 3.50 31.99
C PRO A 453 24.67 3.93 31.97
N ASP A 454 24.01 4.05 33.13
CA ASP A 454 22.64 4.58 33.20
C ASP A 454 22.58 6.07 32.83
N SER A 455 23.54 6.87 33.33
CA SER A 455 23.69 8.27 32.94
C SER A 455 23.98 8.44 31.44
N GLU A 456 24.80 7.55 30.86
CA GLU A 456 25.06 7.50 29.42
C GLU A 456 23.79 7.21 28.64
N SER A 457 23.06 6.16 29.02
CA SER A 457 21.80 5.76 28.39
C SER A 457 20.77 6.90 28.44
N LEU A 458 20.63 7.56 29.59
CA LEU A 458 19.75 8.72 29.74
C LEU A 458 20.08 9.83 28.75
N LEU A 459 21.35 10.21 28.63
CA LEU A 459 21.75 11.25 27.69
C LEU A 459 21.61 10.80 26.23
N GLN A 460 21.95 9.55 25.92
CA GLN A 460 21.77 8.94 24.60
C GLN A 460 20.31 8.88 24.19
N SER A 461 19.39 8.83 25.15
CA SER A 461 17.96 8.82 24.86
C SER A 461 17.44 10.11 24.22
N LEU A 462 18.18 11.21 24.38
CA LEU A 462 17.81 12.54 23.90
C LEU A 462 18.61 12.99 22.67
N THR A 463 19.49 12.15 22.12
CA THR A 463 20.32 12.51 20.95
C THR A 463 19.80 11.95 19.65
N LEU A 464 20.40 12.34 18.52
CA LEU A 464 20.34 11.57 17.28
C LEU A 464 21.52 10.57 17.23
N PRO A 465 21.42 9.45 16.48
CA PRO A 465 22.46 8.41 16.45
C PRO A 465 23.86 8.89 16.06
N GLU A 466 23.95 9.92 15.22
CA GLU A 466 25.21 10.46 14.72
C GLU A 466 25.90 11.42 15.70
N GLN A 467 25.24 11.77 16.81
CA GLN A 467 25.78 12.70 17.79
C GLN A 467 26.61 11.95 18.86
N GLN A 468 27.89 12.32 19.00
CA GLN A 468 28.71 11.91 20.14
C GLN A 468 28.37 12.74 21.37
N LEU A 469 28.08 12.06 22.49
CA LEU A 469 27.98 12.66 23.81
C LEU A 469 29.36 12.79 24.42
N ILE A 470 29.81 14.02 24.65
CA ILE A 470 31.19 14.29 25.12
C ILE A 470 31.24 14.42 26.67
N PHE A 471 30.12 14.22 27.39
CA PHE A 471 30.00 14.68 28.79
C PHE A 471 29.29 13.74 29.78
N SER A 472 29.10 12.45 29.46
CA SER A 472 28.39 11.52 30.35
C SER A 472 29.04 11.40 31.73
N GLU A 473 30.37 11.32 31.79
CA GLU A 473 31.13 11.22 33.04
C GLU A 473 30.98 12.48 33.90
N SER A 474 31.14 13.67 33.30
CA SER A 474 30.95 14.94 34.00
C SER A 474 29.53 15.10 34.56
N PHE A 475 28.51 14.71 33.78
CA PHE A 475 27.12 14.73 34.23
C PHE A 475 26.89 13.75 35.39
N HIS A 476 27.41 12.53 35.28
CA HIS A 476 27.31 11.53 36.33
C HIS A 476 27.99 11.98 37.63
N GLN A 477 29.20 12.53 37.55
CA GLN A 477 29.93 13.04 38.71
C GLN A 477 29.17 14.17 39.43
N GLN A 478 28.48 15.03 38.69
CA GLN A 478 27.63 16.04 39.31
C GLN A 478 26.44 15.44 40.05
N LEU A 479 25.78 14.45 39.46
CA LEU A 479 24.68 13.77 40.14
C LEU A 479 25.15 13.12 41.45
N LEU A 480 26.36 12.55 41.48
CA LEU A 480 26.98 12.00 42.70
C LEU A 480 27.29 13.07 43.75
N GLN A 481 27.67 14.27 43.32
CA GLN A 481 27.94 15.41 44.20
C GLN A 481 26.65 16.01 44.79
N THR A 482 25.52 15.87 44.09
CA THR A 482 24.23 16.39 44.52
C THR A 482 23.59 15.51 45.60
N ARG A 483 23.48 16.05 46.81
CA ARG A 483 22.88 15.35 47.95
C ARG A 483 21.38 15.62 48.06
N LEU A 484 20.57 14.61 47.70
CA LEU A 484 19.10 14.69 47.77
C LEU A 484 18.54 15.19 49.12
N PRO A 485 19.03 14.77 50.31
CA PRO A 485 18.46 15.20 51.59
C PRO A 485 18.72 16.68 51.85
N GLU A 486 19.87 17.20 51.42
CA GLU A 486 20.21 18.62 51.52
C GLU A 486 19.33 19.45 50.57
N LEU A 487 19.08 18.95 49.36
CA LEU A 487 18.17 19.58 48.40
C LEU A 487 16.71 19.61 48.90
N LEU A 488 16.23 18.50 49.47
CA LEU A 488 14.89 18.42 50.07
C LEU A 488 14.76 19.29 51.31
N ALA A 489 15.79 19.35 52.16
CA ALA A 489 15.82 20.20 53.35
C ALA A 489 15.80 21.68 52.97
N PHE A 490 16.58 22.07 51.97
CA PHE A 490 16.60 23.43 51.45
C PHE A 490 15.25 23.82 50.84
N ALA A 491 14.65 22.96 50.00
CA ALA A 491 13.35 23.23 49.39
C ALA A 491 12.26 23.44 50.46
N ARG A 492 12.26 22.60 51.51
CA ARG A 492 11.37 22.78 52.68
C ARG A 492 11.63 24.08 53.42
N ALA A 493 12.90 24.43 53.66
CA ALA A 493 13.27 25.65 54.37
C ALA A 493 12.87 26.92 53.63
N GLN A 494 12.89 26.90 52.30
CA GLN A 494 12.51 28.04 51.45
C GLN A 494 11.03 28.04 51.05
N ASN A 495 10.24 27.06 51.49
CA ASN A 495 8.86 26.85 51.03
C ASN A 495 8.75 26.78 49.49
N ILE A 496 9.81 26.30 48.82
CA ILE A 496 9.86 26.15 47.37
C ILE A 496 9.36 24.73 47.05
N PRO A 497 8.34 24.59 46.18
CA PRO A 497 7.99 23.31 45.61
C PRO A 497 9.24 22.62 45.02
N ILE A 498 9.54 21.40 45.48
CA ILE A 498 10.80 20.68 45.16
C ILE A 498 11.02 20.55 43.63
N ASN A 499 9.95 20.55 42.87
CA ASN A 499 9.93 20.54 41.40
C ASN A 499 10.40 21.86 40.74
N LEU A 500 10.74 22.91 41.49
CA LEU A 500 11.27 24.18 40.98
C LEU A 500 12.78 24.37 41.21
N PHE A 501 13.48 23.34 41.67
CA PHE A 501 14.87 23.44 42.07
C PHE A 501 15.85 23.24 40.91
N PRO A 502 16.76 24.18 40.62
CA PRO A 502 17.81 23.93 39.64
C PRO A 502 18.88 23.02 40.25
N THR A 503 18.94 21.79 39.76
CA THR A 503 19.70 20.70 40.39
C THR A 503 21.11 20.54 39.79
N ILE A 504 21.41 21.22 38.66
CA ILE A 504 22.66 21.09 37.91
C ILE A 504 23.34 22.46 37.80
N THR A 505 24.65 22.53 38.07
CA THR A 505 25.40 23.80 38.07
C THR A 505 25.81 24.26 36.66
N TYR A 506 25.92 25.59 36.50
CA TYR A 506 26.26 26.32 35.26
C TYR A 506 27.51 25.79 34.51
N ASN A 507 28.49 25.21 35.20
CA ASN A 507 29.74 24.76 34.55
C ASN A 507 29.60 23.48 33.72
N VAL A 508 28.59 22.64 34.00
CA VAL A 508 28.33 21.45 33.17
C VAL A 508 27.38 21.75 32.03
N ALA A 509 26.43 22.66 32.23
CA ALA A 509 25.59 23.27 31.18
C ALA A 509 26.36 23.64 29.91
N LYS A 510 27.36 24.49 30.12
CA LYS A 510 28.16 25.12 29.07
C LYS A 510 29.03 24.13 28.32
N ASN A 511 29.31 22.99 28.96
CA ASN A 511 30.05 21.90 28.36
C ASN A 511 29.10 20.96 27.61
N MET A 512 27.91 20.62 28.14
CA MET A 512 26.93 19.70 27.53
C MET A 512 26.50 20.05 26.09
N VAL A 513 26.54 21.32 25.69
CA VAL A 513 26.00 21.85 24.41
C VAL A 513 27.02 21.83 23.25
N LYS A 514 28.26 21.35 23.43
CA LYS A 514 29.21 21.28 22.30
C LYS A 514 28.97 20.04 21.44
N THR A 515 28.08 20.16 20.47
CA THR A 515 27.97 19.22 19.34
C THR A 515 29.15 19.44 18.38
N LYS A 516 29.96 18.40 18.14
CA LYS A 516 30.96 18.43 17.08
C LYS A 516 30.24 18.07 15.78
N LYS A 517 29.85 19.04 14.95
CA LYS A 517 29.32 18.75 13.60
C LYS A 517 30.39 17.96 12.83
N VAL A 518 30.17 16.66 12.66
CA VAL A 518 30.93 15.86 11.68
C VAL A 518 30.38 16.28 10.32
N LYS A 519 31.19 16.96 9.51
CA LYS A 519 30.87 17.15 8.08
C LYS A 519 30.98 15.78 7.41
N GLY A 520 29.91 15.01 7.42
CA GLY A 520 29.74 13.80 6.62
C GLY A 520 28.98 14.14 5.35
N ASN A 521 29.55 13.80 4.20
CA ASN A 521 28.83 13.83 2.91
C ASN A 521 27.63 12.90 3.00
N ILE A 522 26.42 13.45 2.98
CA ILE A 522 25.20 12.70 2.72
C ILE A 522 25.06 12.64 1.20
N ASN A 523 25.65 11.61 0.60
CA ASN A 523 25.19 11.07 -0.69
C ASN A 523 24.88 9.60 -0.45
N ASN A 524 23.68 9.21 -0.86
CA ASN A 524 23.07 7.87 -0.89
C ASN A 524 22.34 7.44 0.38
N PHE A 525 21.02 7.60 0.41
CA PHE A 525 20.04 6.51 0.56
C PHE A 525 18.70 6.91 -0.06
#